data_AF-A0A3N0E7H0-F1
#
_entry.id   AF-A0A3N0E7H0-F1
#
_cell.length_a   1.000
_cell.length_b   1.000
_cell.length_c   1.000
_cell.angle_alpha   90.00
_cell.angle_beta   90.00
_cell.angle_gamma   90.00
#
_symmetry.space_group_name_H-M   'P 1'
#
loop_
_entity.id
_entity.type
_entity.pdbx_description
1 polymer ?
#
loop_
_entity_poly.entity_id
_entity_poly.type
_entity_poly.pdbx_seq_one_letter_code
_entity_poly.pdbx_strand_id
1 'polypeptide(L)' 'MLAFILAIGMAFATMTLSDPTTDYILVDGEFEPLDVELNCGEGNEPCQVRIDGQVHQVYDAEDPQTAKVGDGNIIDL' A
#
# COMPACT_ATOMS: atom_id res chain seq x y z
N MET A 1 -48.99 -15.44 23.78
CA MET A 1 -47.83 -14.55 24.02
C MET A 1 -46.67 -15.10 23.19
N LEU A 2 -46.41 -14.53 22.02
CA LEU A 2 -45.33 -14.93 21.12
C LEU A 2 -44.34 -13.77 21.07
N ALA A 3 -43.27 -13.88 21.84
CA ALA A 3 -42.19 -12.92 21.84
C ALA A 3 -41.28 -13.24 20.64
N PHE A 4 -41.31 -12.38 19.62
CA PHE A 4 -40.35 -12.41 18.53
C PHE A 4 -39.09 -11.71 19.00
N ILE A 5 -38.04 -12.48 19.28
CA ILE A 5 -36.72 -11.94 19.58
C ILE A 5 -36.01 -11.75 18.23
N LEU A 6 -36.01 -10.52 17.73
CA LEU A 6 -35.15 -10.09 16.64
C LEU A 6 -33.75 -9.90 17.21
N ALA A 7 -32.88 -10.90 17.04
CA ALA A 7 -31.45 -10.75 17.25
C ALA A 7 -30.91 -9.83 16.14
N ILE A 8 -30.65 -8.56 16.48
CA ILE A 8 -30.00 -7.62 15.57
C ILE A 8 -28.56 -8.10 15.40
N GLY A 9 -28.27 -8.70 14.25
CA GLY A 9 -26.95 -9.14 13.86
C GLY A 9 -26.04 -7.92 13.69
N MET A 10 -25.12 -7.72 14.62
CA MET A 10 -23.97 -6.85 14.40
C MET A 10 -22.97 -7.63 13.56
N ALA A 11 -23.21 -7.68 12.25
CA ALA A 11 -22.16 -8.05 11.31
C ALA A 11 -21.12 -6.94 11.37
N PHE A 12 -19.97 -7.24 11.97
CA PHE A 12 -18.79 -6.41 11.87
C PHE A 12 -18.41 -6.36 10.40
N ALA A 13 -18.79 -5.29 9.71
CA ALA A 13 -18.20 -4.95 8.43
C ALA A 13 -16.73 -4.61 8.74
N THR A 14 -15.85 -5.57 8.55
CA THR A 14 -14.42 -5.30 8.45
C THR A 14 -14.26 -4.30 7.31
N MET A 15 -13.93 -3.05 7.63
CA MET A 15 -13.49 -2.11 6.63
C MET A 15 -12.25 -2.74 5.99
N THR A 16 -12.38 -3.22 4.77
CA THR A 16 -11.22 -3.44 3.91
C THR A 16 -10.55 -2.09 3.81
N LEU A 17 -9.40 -1.92 4.48
CA LEU A 17 -8.43 -0.93 4.02
C LEU A 17 -8.27 -1.26 2.55
N SER A 18 -8.79 -0.39 1.69
CA SER A 18 -8.60 -0.55 0.26
C SER A 18 -7.12 -0.35 0.07
N ASP A 19 -6.43 -1.36 -0.46
CA ASP A 19 -5.05 -1.17 -0.88
C ASP A 19 -5.02 0.08 -1.77
N PRO A 20 -4.07 0.99 -1.52
CA PRO A 20 -3.95 2.20 -2.29
C PRO A 20 -3.85 1.84 -3.77
N THR A 21 -4.46 2.66 -4.64
CA THR A 21 -4.41 2.41 -6.09
C THR A 21 -3.16 2.99 -6.74
N THR A 22 -2.27 3.56 -5.94
CA THR A 22 -1.02 4.19 -6.35
C THR A 22 -0.01 4.03 -5.24
N ASP A 23 1.22 3.79 -5.65
CA ASP A 23 2.38 3.88 -4.77
C ASP A 23 2.99 5.27 -4.81
N TYR A 24 3.85 5.51 -3.83
CA TYR A 24 4.53 6.79 -3.62
C TYR A 24 6.03 6.59 -3.52
N ILE A 25 6.77 7.66 -3.84
CA ILE A 25 8.20 7.80 -3.58
C ILE A 25 8.42 9.06 -2.75
N LEU A 26 9.52 9.11 -2.00
CA LEU A 26 9.92 10.31 -1.28
C LEU A 26 11.01 11.05 -2.06
N VAL A 27 10.72 12.27 -2.51
CA VAL A 27 11.63 13.16 -3.25
C VAL A 27 11.75 14.46 -2.48
N ASP A 28 12.97 14.83 -2.07
CA ASP A 28 13.24 16.04 -1.29
C ASP A 28 12.36 16.25 -0.03
N GLY A 29 11.87 15.14 0.55
CA GLY A 29 11.02 15.14 1.75
C GLY A 29 9.52 15.29 1.48
N GLU A 30 9.11 15.34 0.21
CA GLU A 30 7.72 15.33 -0.23
C GLU A 30 7.39 13.99 -0.90
N PHE A 31 6.17 13.48 -0.67
CA PHE A 31 5.72 12.25 -1.31
C PHE A 31 5.18 12.57 -2.70
N GLU A 32 5.71 11.90 -3.71
CA GLU A 32 5.23 11.97 -5.09
C GLU A 32 4.52 10.67 -5.46
N PRO A 33 3.28 10.73 -6.00
CA PRO A 33 2.58 9.54 -6.46
C PRO A 33 3.19 9.01 -7.77
N LEU A 34 3.26 7.70 -7.92
CA LEU A 34 3.71 7.03 -9.14
C LEU A 34 2.59 6.81 -10.17
N ASP A 35 1.33 7.13 -9.81
CA ASP A 35 0.11 6.87 -10.58
C ASP A 35 -0.10 5.39 -10.97
N VAL A 36 0.68 4.48 -10.35
CA VAL A 36 0.63 3.04 -10.54
C VAL A 36 0.91 2.33 -9.22
N GLU A 37 0.30 1.15 -9.06
CA GLU A 37 0.64 0.20 -8.00
C GLU A 37 1.80 -0.68 -8.50
N LEU A 38 2.93 -0.69 -7.79
CA LEU A 38 4.08 -1.51 -8.11
C LEU A 38 4.00 -2.86 -7.43
N ASN A 39 4.08 -3.91 -8.24
CA ASN A 39 4.26 -5.27 -7.73
C ASN A 39 5.74 -5.54 -7.45
N CYS A 40 6.12 -5.39 -6.19
CA CYS A 40 7.49 -5.61 -5.70
C CYS A 40 7.87 -7.10 -5.55
N GLY A 41 6.96 -8.04 -5.89
CA GLY A 41 7.14 -9.45 -5.60
C GLY A 41 7.02 -9.79 -4.11
N GLU A 42 7.36 -11.02 -3.75
CA GLU A 42 7.37 -11.49 -2.36
C GLU A 42 8.80 -11.49 -1.80
N GLY A 43 8.99 -10.87 -0.64
CA GLY A 43 10.26 -10.88 0.07
C GLY A 43 10.30 -9.86 1.20
N ASN A 44 11.50 -9.62 1.74
CA ASN A 44 11.72 -8.65 2.83
C ASN A 44 12.77 -7.59 2.46
N GLU A 45 13.22 -7.56 1.20
CA GLU A 45 14.16 -6.56 0.73
C GLU A 45 13.39 -5.27 0.38
N PRO A 46 14.01 -4.08 0.46
CA PRO A 46 13.32 -2.84 0.15
C PRO A 46 12.82 -2.84 -1.30
N CYS A 47 11.55 -2.50 -1.51
CA CYS A 47 11.02 -2.29 -2.86
C CYS A 47 11.52 -0.97 -3.43
N GLN A 48 12.19 -1.04 -4.57
CA GLN A 48 12.85 0.11 -5.17
C GLN A 48 12.48 0.29 -6.63
N VAL A 49 12.39 1.56 -7.03
CA VAL A 49 12.09 1.96 -8.41
C VAL A 49 13.18 2.89 -8.91
N ARG A 50 13.50 2.84 -10.21
CA ARG A 50 14.39 3.80 -10.86
C ARG A 50 13.59 4.75 -11.75
N ILE A 51 13.74 6.05 -11.50
CA ILE A 51 13.09 7.14 -12.24
C ILE A 51 14.17 8.18 -12.56
N ASP A 52 14.26 8.60 -13.81
CA ASP A 52 15.30 9.54 -14.29
C ASP A 52 16.74 9.13 -13.90
N GLY A 53 16.99 7.82 -13.78
CA GLY A 53 18.29 7.26 -13.40
C GLY A 53 18.58 7.26 -11.90
N GLN A 54 17.68 7.77 -11.05
CA GLN A 54 17.78 7.73 -9.59
C GLN A 54 16.93 6.61 -9.01
N VAL A 55 17.41 5.98 -7.94
CA VAL A 55 16.70 4.88 -7.27
C VAL A 55 15.97 5.43 -6.05
N HIS A 56 14.68 5.15 -5.97
CA HIS A 56 13.77 5.59 -4.91
C HIS A 56 13.16 4.39 -4.19
N GLN A 57 12.92 4.55 -2.89
CA GLN A 57 12.13 3.62 -2.10
C GLN A 57 10.64 3.83 -2.40
N VAL A 58 9.90 2.72 -2.54
CA VAL A 58 8.45 2.73 -2.78
C VAL A 58 7.69 2.61 -1.47
N TYR A 59 6.57 3.31 -1.36
CA TYR A 59 5.69 3.35 -0.20
C TYR A 59 4.23 3.13 -0.63
N ASP A 60 3.45 2.40 0.18
CA ASP A 60 2.02 2.19 -0.07
C ASP A 60 1.22 3.50 0.14
N ALA A 61 1.68 4.39 1.03
CA ALA A 61 1.01 5.67 1.30
C ALA A 61 2.01 6.80 1.50
N GLU A 62 1.50 8.03 1.62
CA GLU A 62 2.26 9.23 2.02
C GLU A 62 2.69 9.18 3.50
N ASP A 63 3.23 8.05 3.95
CA ASP A 63 3.68 7.79 5.31
C ASP A 63 4.99 6.97 5.28
N PRO A 64 6.08 7.44 5.91
CA PRO A 64 7.36 6.73 5.93
C PRO A 64 7.30 5.37 6.65
N GLN A 65 6.24 5.06 7.40
CA GLN A 65 6.00 3.75 8.01
C GLN A 65 5.42 2.72 7.02
N THR A 66 5.04 3.14 5.82
CA THR A 66 4.41 2.29 4.80
C THR A 66 5.38 1.89 3.68
N ALA A 67 6.68 1.84 3.99
CA ALA A 67 7.69 1.42 3.04
C ALA A 67 7.43 -0.02 2.57
N LYS A 68 7.33 -0.21 1.25
CA LYS A 68 7.11 -1.53 0.65
C LYS A 68 8.37 -2.38 0.70
N VAL A 69 8.15 -3.66 0.91
CA VAL A 69 9.18 -4.70 0.79
C VAL A 69 8.82 -5.66 -0.34
N GLY A 70 9.82 -6.35 -0.86
CA GLY A 70 9.68 -7.23 -2.00
C GLY A 70 10.89 -8.11 -2.22
N ASP A 71 11.09 -8.52 -3.46
CA ASP A 71 12.09 -9.48 -3.89
C ASP A 71 13.52 -8.88 -4.07
N GLY A 72 13.66 -7.57 -3.92
CA GLY A 72 14.92 -6.84 -4.04
C GLY A 72 15.30 -6.45 -5.47
N ASN A 73 14.44 -6.71 -6.45
CA ASN A 73 14.64 -6.20 -7.81
C ASN A 73 14.29 -4.71 -7.87
N ILE A 74 15.08 -3.96 -8.65
CA ILE A 74 14.78 -2.56 -8.96
C ILE A 74 13.86 -2.55 -10.18
N ILE A 75 12.70 -1.92 -10.04
CA ILE A 75 11.74 -1.71 -11.13
C ILE A 75 12.16 -0.45 -11.89
N ASP A 76 12.34 -0.53 -13.21
CA ASP A 76 12.62 0.65 -14.04
C ASP A 76 11.31 1.24 -14.58
N LEU A 77 11.04 2.52 -14.29
CA LEU A 77 9.90 3.30 -14.81
C LEU A 77 10.33 4.36 -15.84
#